data_AF-A0A3M3LX45-F1
#
_entry.id   AF-A0A3M3LX45-F1
#
_cell.length_a   1.000
_cell.length_b   1.000
_cell.length_c   1.000
_cell.angle_alpha   90.00
_cell.angle_beta   90.00
_cell.angle_gamma   90.00
#
_symmetry.space_group_name_H-M   'P 1'
#
loop_
_entity.id
_entity.type
_entity.pdbx_description
1 polymer ?
#
loop_
_entity_poly.entity_id
_entity_poly.type
_entity_poly.pdbx_seq_one_letter_code
_entity_poly.pdbx_strand_id
1 'polypeptide(L)'
;MVVGHQGRLRQASRFVLADDTWSKLLDDLFSPEIRPTVRGGRPVDRAIQLDGDINQRYGLERGERLRFRCNFVQATAGRLDATIALTMRIIPSDIPDLTKMGLEEDLFEALLPSNGLGLIGGITGSGKSTQAAAIYRFCLDTDPDRKVTTIEDPIEFILARPGDVLASTQLQIGRDVANYAEGIRADLRRAPSIIGVGEMRDLETFQAAVLAGQVGHFNLSTLHIHSPGEA
;
A
#
# COMPACT_ATOMS: atom_id res chain seq x y z
N MET A 1 -2.41 -17.05 19.35
CA MET A 1 -2.83 -15.95 18.47
C MET A 1 -3.41 -14.82 19.30
N VAL A 2 -3.02 -13.58 19.02
CA VAL A 2 -3.56 -12.38 19.68
C VAL A 2 -4.11 -11.43 18.64
N VAL A 3 -5.12 -10.65 19.00
CA VAL A 3 -5.73 -9.61 18.16
C VAL A 3 -5.76 -8.31 18.95
N GLY A 4 -5.40 -7.21 18.29
CA GLY A 4 -5.56 -5.87 18.87
C GLY A 4 -7.02 -5.44 18.83
N HIS A 5 -7.58 -5.06 19.98
CA HIS A 5 -8.91 -4.46 20.08
C HIS A 5 -8.85 -3.29 21.05
N GLN A 6 -9.17 -2.08 20.55
CA GLN A 6 -9.14 -0.83 21.31
C GLN A 6 -7.79 -0.60 22.01
N GLY A 7 -6.69 -0.71 21.25
CA GLY A 7 -5.33 -0.47 21.76
C GLY A 7 -4.78 -1.55 22.70
N ARG A 8 -5.51 -2.64 22.96
CA ARG A 8 -5.06 -3.76 23.81
C ARG A 8 -5.01 -5.06 23.02
N LEU A 9 -3.95 -5.84 23.22
CA LEU A 9 -3.87 -7.19 22.69
C LEU A 9 -4.74 -8.13 23.53
N ARG A 10 -5.62 -8.88 22.88
CA ARG A 10 -6.46 -9.90 23.49
C ARG A 10 -6.17 -11.25 22.84
N GLN A 11 -6.14 -12.30 23.65
CA GLN A 11 -5.97 -13.65 23.14
C GLN A 11 -7.20 -14.03 22.30
N ALA A 12 -7.00 -14.28 21.01
CA ALA A 12 -8.07 -14.64 20.10
C ALA A 12 -8.35 -16.15 20.08
N SER A 13 -7.36 -16.96 20.45
CA SER A 13 -7.50 -18.41 20.58
C SER A 13 -6.66 -18.95 21.73
N ARG A 14 -7.23 -19.90 22.48
CA ARG A 14 -6.54 -20.67 23.53
C ARG A 14 -5.60 -21.73 22.95
N PHE A 15 -5.80 -22.11 21.70
CA PHE A 15 -4.96 -23.09 21.01
C PHE A 15 -3.68 -22.44 20.50
N VAL A 16 -2.57 -23.15 20.71
CA VAL A 16 -1.28 -22.83 20.10
C VAL A 16 -1.24 -23.50 18.74
N LEU A 17 -0.97 -22.72 17.68
CA LEU A 17 -0.78 -23.27 16.35
C LEU A 17 0.57 -23.99 16.30
N ALA A 18 0.55 -25.29 15.98
CA ALA A 18 1.76 -26.05 15.73
C ALA A 18 2.44 -25.56 14.44
N ASP A 19 3.78 -25.65 14.37
CA ASP A 19 4.58 -25.08 13.28
C ASP A 19 4.26 -25.69 11.91
N ASP A 20 3.89 -26.97 11.87
CA ASP A 20 3.48 -27.67 10.65
C ASP A 20 2.14 -27.16 10.10
N THR A 21 1.17 -26.95 10.99
CA THR A 21 -0.15 -26.39 10.68
C THR A 21 0.00 -24.93 10.27
N TRP A 22 0.83 -24.18 10.99
CA TRP A 22 1.16 -22.81 10.67
C TRP A 22 1.81 -22.67 9.29
N SER A 23 2.77 -23.54 8.99
CA SER A 23 3.46 -23.58 7.70
C SER A 23 2.53 -23.87 6.53
N LYS A 24 1.51 -24.74 6.72
CA LYS A 24 0.48 -25.01 5.70
C LYS A 24 -0.48 -23.82 5.53
N LEU A 25 -0.93 -23.22 6.64
CA LEU A 25 -1.78 -22.04 6.59
C LEU A 25 -1.11 -20.88 5.85
N LEU A 26 0.20 -20.72 6.00
CA LEU A 26 0.97 -19.72 5.26
C LEU A 26 0.95 -19.97 3.76
N ASP A 27 1.11 -21.22 3.29
CA ASP A 27 1.04 -21.54 1.86
C ASP A 27 -0.38 -21.45 1.28
N ASP A 28 -1.39 -21.76 2.10
CA ASP A 28 -2.79 -21.73 1.66
C ASP A 28 -3.31 -20.29 1.55
N LEU A 29 -2.87 -19.40 2.46
CA LEU A 29 -3.30 -18.01 2.50
C LEU A 29 -2.42 -17.09 1.64
N PHE A 30 -1.14 -17.43 1.50
CA PHE A 30 -0.17 -16.60 0.81
C PHE A 30 0.64 -17.40 -0.19
N SER A 31 1.30 -16.68 -1.10
CA SER A 31 2.06 -17.33 -2.15
C SER A 31 3.26 -18.14 -1.61
N PRO A 32 3.60 -19.30 -2.22
CA PRO A 32 4.62 -20.23 -1.70
C PRO A 32 6.03 -19.63 -1.55
N GLU A 33 6.34 -18.53 -2.24
CA GLU A 33 7.65 -17.86 -2.21
C GLU A 33 7.93 -17.10 -0.91
N ILE A 34 6.91 -16.84 -0.07
CA ILE A 34 7.12 -16.11 1.19
C ILE A 34 8.03 -16.88 2.12
N ARG A 35 7.78 -18.18 2.34
CA ARG A 35 8.54 -18.95 3.33
C ARG A 35 10.02 -19.08 2.98
N PRO A 36 10.42 -19.44 1.74
CA PRO A 36 11.85 -19.48 1.38
C PRO A 36 12.53 -18.13 1.58
N THR A 37 11.86 -17.03 1.22
CA THR A 37 12.40 -15.67 1.35
C THR A 37 12.62 -15.31 2.82
N VAL A 38 11.62 -15.55 3.67
CA VAL A 38 11.69 -15.26 5.11
C VAL A 38 12.72 -16.15 5.81
N ARG A 39 12.77 -17.44 5.48
CA ARG A 39 13.80 -18.38 5.99
C ARG A 39 15.22 -18.03 5.51
N GLY A 40 15.33 -17.30 4.40
CA GLY A 40 16.59 -16.70 3.93
C GLY A 40 17.01 -15.44 4.70
N GLY A 41 16.30 -15.08 5.78
CA GLY A 41 16.61 -13.92 6.62
C GLY A 41 16.09 -12.59 6.07
N ARG A 42 15.19 -12.60 5.08
CA ARG A 42 14.62 -11.38 4.49
C ARG A 42 13.18 -11.17 4.97
N PRO A 43 12.89 -10.08 5.70
CA PRO A 43 11.52 -9.70 6.00
C PRO A 43 10.69 -9.53 4.73
N VAL A 44 9.40 -9.82 4.81
CA VAL A 44 8.47 -9.66 3.68
C VAL A 44 7.26 -8.87 4.13
N ASP A 45 6.91 -7.83 3.38
CA ASP A 45 5.65 -7.12 3.50
C ASP A 45 4.73 -7.44 2.30
N ARG A 46 3.49 -7.83 2.60
CA ARG A 46 2.47 -8.16 1.59
C ARG A 46 1.09 -7.70 2.02
N ALA A 47 0.31 -7.18 1.07
CA ALA A 47 -1.12 -7.05 1.26
C ALA A 47 -1.84 -8.35 0.86
N ILE A 48 -2.82 -8.78 1.65
CA ILE A 48 -3.77 -9.84 1.30
C ILE A 48 -5.19 -9.28 1.32
N GLN A 49 -6.04 -9.81 0.45
CA GLN A 49 -7.48 -9.57 0.45
C GLN A 49 -8.19 -10.88 0.76
N LEU A 50 -9.10 -10.85 1.74
CA LEU A 50 -10.05 -11.90 2.00
C LEU A 50 -11.40 -11.45 1.43
N ASP A 51 -11.93 -12.24 0.51
CA ASP A 51 -13.25 -12.02 -0.08
C ASP A 51 -14.28 -12.91 0.63
N GLY A 52 -15.45 -12.34 0.92
CA GLY A 52 -16.58 -13.08 1.45
C GLY A 52 -17.26 -13.93 0.37
N ASP A 53 -17.72 -15.10 0.79
CA ASP A 53 -18.36 -16.09 -0.08
C ASP A 53 -19.68 -16.58 0.53
N ILE A 54 -20.43 -17.37 -0.24
CA ILE A 54 -21.72 -17.94 0.20
C ILE A 54 -21.58 -18.86 1.42
N ASN A 55 -20.38 -19.40 1.64
CA ASN A 55 -20.08 -20.30 2.75
C ASN A 55 -19.57 -19.54 3.98
N GLN A 56 -19.44 -18.20 3.88
CA GLN A 56 -18.83 -17.33 4.88
C GLN A 56 -17.51 -17.90 5.43
N ARG A 57 -16.62 -18.38 4.56
CA ARG A 57 -15.37 -19.05 4.95
C ARG A 57 -14.55 -18.26 5.98
N TYR A 58 -14.56 -16.93 5.87
CA TYR A 58 -13.85 -16.00 6.75
C TYR A 58 -14.77 -15.20 7.68
N GLY A 59 -16.04 -15.59 7.80
CA GLY A 59 -17.06 -14.79 8.49
C GLY A 59 -17.42 -13.50 7.75
N LEU A 60 -17.21 -13.49 6.43
CA LEU A 60 -17.54 -12.37 5.52
C LEU A 60 -18.67 -12.80 4.59
N GLU A 61 -19.67 -11.95 4.42
CA GLU A 61 -20.77 -12.15 3.49
C GLU A 61 -20.34 -11.91 2.04
N ARG A 62 -21.11 -12.43 1.07
CA ARG A 62 -20.81 -12.26 -0.34
C ARG A 62 -20.77 -10.76 -0.71
N GLY A 63 -19.64 -10.31 -1.20
CA GLY A 63 -19.41 -8.90 -1.58
C GLY A 63 -18.66 -8.10 -0.51
N GLU A 64 -18.55 -8.61 0.71
CA GLU A 64 -17.66 -8.05 1.73
C GLU A 64 -16.21 -8.41 1.42
N ARG A 65 -15.31 -7.49 1.74
CA ARG A 65 -13.88 -7.64 1.54
C ARG A 65 -13.14 -7.11 2.75
N LEU A 66 -12.11 -7.83 3.18
CA LEU A 66 -11.24 -7.40 4.25
C LEU A 66 -9.78 -7.50 3.80
N ARG A 67 -9.06 -6.39 3.84
CA ARG A 67 -7.65 -6.33 3.45
C ARG A 67 -6.75 -6.19 4.66
N PHE A 68 -5.59 -6.85 4.59
CA PHE A 68 -4.58 -6.76 5.63
C PHE A 68 -3.20 -6.49 5.05
N ARG A 69 -2.45 -5.61 5.71
CA ARG A 69 -1.00 -5.51 5.58
C ARG A 69 -0.38 -6.58 6.47
N CYS A 70 0.35 -7.49 5.85
CA CYS A 70 0.98 -8.63 6.48
C CYS A 70 2.49 -8.44 6.47
N ASN A 71 3.10 -8.51 7.65
CA ASN A 71 4.54 -8.48 7.83
C ASN A 71 5.02 -9.84 8.33
N PHE A 72 5.99 -10.43 7.63
CA PHE A 72 6.58 -11.73 7.93
C PHE A 72 8.04 -11.57 8.29
N VAL A 73 8.45 -12.18 9.40
CA VAL A 73 9.84 -12.22 9.84
C VAL A 73 10.19 -13.61 10.35
N GLN A 74 11.44 -14.03 10.16
CA GLN A 74 11.96 -15.20 10.85
C GLN A 74 12.14 -14.84 12.32
N ALA A 75 11.72 -15.75 13.20
CA ALA A 75 11.75 -15.54 14.63
C ALA A 75 12.05 -16.84 15.37
N THR A 76 12.61 -16.68 16.57
CA THR A 76 12.63 -17.71 17.60
C THR A 76 11.39 -17.53 18.46
N ALA A 77 10.56 -18.57 18.62
CA ALA A 77 9.32 -18.49 19.38
C ALA A 77 9.11 -19.75 20.22
N GLY A 78 9.05 -19.57 21.55
CA GLY A 78 8.90 -20.69 22.49
C GLY A 78 10.08 -21.64 22.42
N ARG A 79 9.85 -22.86 21.90
CA ARG A 79 10.87 -23.92 21.75
C ARG A 79 11.38 -24.07 20.31
N LEU A 80 10.97 -23.19 19.41
CA LEU A 80 11.34 -23.24 18.00
C LEU A 80 12.41 -22.18 17.72
N ASP A 81 13.60 -22.62 17.33
CA ASP A 81 14.71 -21.73 17.00
C ASP A 81 14.48 -20.95 15.69
N ALA A 82 13.72 -21.53 14.75
CA ALA A 82 13.40 -20.93 13.47
C ALA A 82 11.94 -21.20 13.03
N THR A 83 11.06 -20.26 13.34
CA THR A 83 9.68 -20.20 12.82
C THR A 83 9.42 -18.84 12.15
N ILE A 84 8.24 -18.67 11.54
CA ILE A 84 7.83 -17.42 10.91
C ILE A 84 6.83 -16.72 11.83
N ALA A 85 7.12 -15.49 12.24
CA ALA A 85 6.14 -14.62 12.88
C ALA A 85 5.38 -13.81 11.82
N LEU A 86 4.06 -13.74 11.95
CA LEU A 86 3.18 -12.91 11.11
C LEU A 86 2.49 -11.84 11.96
N THR A 87 2.53 -10.60 11.49
CA THR A 87 1.68 -9.51 11.99
C THR A 87 0.76 -9.04 10.88
N MET A 88 -0.55 -9.06 11.12
CA MET A 88 -1.57 -8.55 10.20
C MET A 88 -2.19 -7.27 10.75
N ARG A 89 -2.24 -6.21 9.95
CA ARG A 89 -2.90 -4.93 10.26
C ARG A 89 -4.01 -4.69 9.24
N ILE A 90 -5.20 -4.36 9.71
CA ILE A 90 -6.33 -4.04 8.82
C ILE A 90 -5.96 -2.84 7.96
N ILE A 91 -6.23 -2.94 6.67
CA ILE A 91 -6.17 -1.80 5.75
C ILE A 91 -7.60 -1.31 5.52
N PRO A 92 -7.92 -0.03 5.78
CA PRO A 92 -9.23 0.52 5.46
C PRO A 92 -9.57 0.35 3.97
N SER A 93 -10.79 -0.08 3.68
CA SER A 93 -11.29 -0.21 2.30
C SER A 93 -11.65 1.15 1.70
N ASP A 94 -12.14 2.05 2.54
CA ASP A 94 -12.79 3.27 2.09
C ASP A 94 -11.77 4.38 1.96
N ILE A 95 -11.68 4.91 0.74
CA ILE A 95 -10.91 6.11 0.46
C ILE A 95 -11.76 7.32 0.88
N PRO A 96 -11.30 8.17 1.79
CA PRO A 96 -12.03 9.37 2.19
C PRO A 96 -12.26 10.32 1.01
N ASP A 97 -13.36 11.07 1.10
CA ASP A 97 -13.68 12.14 0.18
C ASP A 97 -12.74 13.32 0.42
N LEU A 98 -11.90 13.65 -0.58
CA LEU A 98 -10.90 14.70 -0.50
C LEU A 98 -11.51 16.05 -0.11
N THR A 99 -12.72 16.36 -0.59
CA THR A 99 -13.42 17.63 -0.31
C THR A 99 -13.80 17.80 1.16
N LYS A 100 -13.82 16.70 1.93
CA LYS A 100 -14.16 16.68 3.35
C LYS A 100 -12.93 16.62 4.26
N MET A 101 -11.73 16.66 3.70
CA MET A 101 -10.48 16.59 4.47
C MET A 101 -10.03 17.94 5.05
N GLY A 102 -10.80 19.02 4.82
CA GLY A 102 -10.51 20.34 5.40
C GLY A 102 -9.29 21.03 4.76
N LEU A 103 -9.04 20.77 3.49
CA LEU A 103 -7.98 21.43 2.73
C LEU A 103 -8.41 22.87 2.41
N GLU A 104 -7.48 23.80 2.57
CA GLU A 104 -7.67 25.20 2.18
C GLU A 104 -7.87 25.30 0.66
N GLU A 105 -8.68 26.25 0.20
CA GLU A 105 -9.08 26.38 -1.22
C GLU A 105 -7.86 26.52 -2.14
N ASP A 106 -6.94 27.44 -1.82
CA ASP A 106 -5.70 27.65 -2.58
C ASP A 106 -4.86 26.37 -2.69
N LEU A 107 -4.79 25.58 -1.61
CA LEU A 107 -4.09 24.30 -1.63
C LEU A 107 -4.81 23.31 -2.53
N PHE A 108 -6.14 23.23 -2.40
CA PHE A 108 -6.98 22.32 -3.18
C PHE A 108 -6.84 22.52 -4.68
N GLU A 109 -6.86 23.77 -5.14
CA GLU A 109 -6.64 24.13 -6.55
C GLU A 109 -5.25 23.75 -7.05
N ALA A 110 -4.24 23.75 -6.17
CA ALA A 110 -2.86 23.42 -6.49
C ALA A 110 -2.52 21.92 -6.38
N LEU A 111 -3.44 21.05 -5.94
CA LEU A 111 -3.14 19.63 -5.66
C LEU A 111 -2.80 18.78 -6.89
N LEU A 112 -3.33 19.15 -8.06
CA LEU A 112 -3.26 18.34 -9.28
C LEU A 112 -2.70 19.15 -10.47
N PRO A 113 -1.44 19.64 -10.38
CA PRO A 113 -0.81 20.33 -11.49
C PRO A 113 -0.66 19.40 -12.70
N SER A 114 -0.40 19.98 -13.87
CA SER A 114 -0.24 19.22 -15.11
C SER A 114 1.03 18.36 -15.14
N ASN A 115 2.10 18.81 -14.48
CA ASN A 115 3.37 18.11 -14.37
C ASN A 115 4.15 18.54 -13.12
N GLY A 116 5.29 17.87 -12.87
CA GLY A 116 6.21 18.22 -11.80
C GLY A 116 6.19 17.21 -10.65
N LEU A 117 6.43 17.69 -9.43
CA LEU A 117 6.57 16.87 -8.23
C LEU A 117 5.74 17.46 -7.08
N GLY A 118 4.79 16.69 -6.56
CA GLY A 118 4.06 16.94 -5.34
C GLY A 118 4.55 16.04 -4.21
N LEU A 119 4.71 16.60 -3.02
CA LEU A 119 5.24 15.90 -1.86
C LEU A 119 4.30 16.07 -0.66
N ILE A 120 3.82 14.96 -0.11
CA ILE A 120 3.02 14.91 1.12
C ILE A 120 3.96 14.54 2.27
N GLY A 121 4.31 15.53 3.09
CA GLY A 121 5.19 15.36 4.24
C GLY A 121 4.46 14.95 5.52
N GLY A 122 5.11 14.15 6.36
CA GLY A 122 4.63 13.86 7.71
C GLY A 122 5.22 12.59 8.32
N ILE A 123 5.05 12.40 9.62
CA ILE A 123 5.52 11.21 10.33
C ILE A 123 4.68 9.96 10.02
N THR A 124 5.16 8.78 10.43
CA THR A 124 4.39 7.54 10.33
C THR A 124 3.05 7.66 11.05
N GLY A 125 1.97 7.23 10.41
CA GLY A 125 0.62 7.29 10.96
C GLY A 125 -0.09 8.64 10.84
N SER A 126 0.51 9.64 10.19
CA SER A 126 -0.13 10.96 9.98
C SER A 126 -1.18 11.00 8.86
N GLY A 127 -1.45 9.87 8.19
CA GLY A 127 -2.46 9.79 7.13
C GLY A 127 -1.98 10.11 5.71
N LYS A 128 -0.67 10.16 5.44
CA LYS A 128 -0.10 10.48 4.11
C LYS A 128 -0.65 9.60 2.99
N SER A 129 -0.59 8.28 3.15
CA SER A 129 -1.11 7.33 2.16
C SER A 129 -2.62 7.51 1.93
N THR A 130 -3.36 7.81 3.00
CA THR A 130 -4.79 8.07 2.95
C THR A 130 -5.10 9.34 2.15
N GLN A 131 -4.35 10.42 2.38
CA GLN A 131 -4.49 11.66 1.62
C GLN A 131 -4.09 11.48 0.15
N ALA A 132 -2.98 10.78 -0.13
CA ALA A 132 -2.57 10.47 -1.50
C ALA A 132 -3.65 9.67 -2.24
N ALA A 133 -4.22 8.64 -1.60
CA ALA A 133 -5.31 7.86 -2.16
C ALA A 133 -6.56 8.70 -2.44
N ALA A 134 -6.90 9.63 -1.54
CA ALA A 134 -8.00 10.58 -1.74
C ALA A 134 -7.76 11.51 -2.93
N ILE A 135 -6.52 11.98 -3.13
CA ILE A 135 -6.13 12.81 -4.29
C ILE A 135 -6.26 12.01 -5.58
N TYR A 136 -5.75 10.78 -5.64
CA TYR A 136 -5.88 9.93 -6.83
C TYR A 136 -7.34 9.63 -7.16
N ARG A 137 -8.15 9.31 -6.15
CA ARG A 137 -9.57 9.00 -6.35
C ARG A 137 -10.34 10.23 -6.82
N PHE A 138 -10.07 11.40 -6.25
CA PHE A 138 -10.64 12.66 -6.69
C PHE A 138 -10.30 12.92 -8.17
N CYS A 139 -9.04 12.78 -8.57
CA CYS A 139 -8.63 12.91 -9.97
C CYS A 139 -9.36 11.93 -10.89
N LEU A 140 -9.50 10.66 -10.50
CA LEU A 140 -10.22 9.67 -11.31
C LEU A 140 -11.72 9.98 -11.43
N ASP A 141 -12.29 10.69 -10.45
CA ASP A 141 -13.70 11.11 -10.46
C ASP A 141 -13.92 12.39 -11.28
N THR A 142 -13.01 13.36 -11.22
CA THR A 142 -13.14 14.68 -11.89
C THR A 142 -12.53 14.73 -13.28
N ASP A 143 -11.46 13.98 -13.50
CA ASP A 143 -10.68 13.94 -14.74
C ASP A 143 -10.54 12.48 -15.20
N PRO A 144 -11.65 11.81 -15.59
CA PRO A 144 -11.69 10.36 -15.82
C PRO A 144 -10.82 9.88 -17.00
N ASP A 145 -10.32 10.79 -17.83
CA ASP A 145 -9.37 10.55 -18.91
C ASP A 145 -7.90 10.65 -18.48
N ARG A 146 -7.61 11.11 -17.25
CA ARG A 146 -6.25 11.10 -16.69
C ARG A 146 -5.85 9.70 -16.28
N LYS A 147 -4.71 9.25 -16.80
CA LYS A 147 -4.16 7.93 -16.48
C LYS A 147 -3.35 8.00 -15.18
N VAL A 148 -3.84 7.34 -14.14
CA VAL A 148 -3.16 7.23 -12.85
C VAL A 148 -2.44 5.89 -12.73
N THR A 149 -1.14 5.93 -12.44
CA THR A 149 -0.36 4.76 -12.02
C THR A 149 0.23 4.99 -10.63
N THR A 150 0.36 3.96 -9.82
CA THR A 150 1.03 4.04 -8.51
C THR A 150 2.03 2.92 -8.33
N ILE A 151 3.09 3.20 -7.57
CA ILE A 151 4.10 2.23 -7.13
C ILE A 151 4.12 2.31 -5.60
N GLU A 152 3.85 1.21 -4.91
CA GLU A 152 3.58 1.19 -3.45
C GLU A 152 4.26 0.00 -2.75
N ASP A 153 4.51 0.13 -1.43
CA ASP A 153 5.10 -0.93 -0.61
C ASP A 153 4.46 -1.05 0.80
N PRO A 154 3.39 -1.86 0.95
CA PRO A 154 2.57 -2.51 -0.07
C PRO A 154 1.40 -1.63 -0.54
N ILE A 155 0.62 -2.10 -1.52
CA ILE A 155 -0.60 -1.40 -1.98
C ILE A 155 -1.66 -1.36 -0.87
N GLU A 156 -1.96 -0.16 -0.35
CA GLU A 156 -2.89 0.00 0.77
C GLU A 156 -4.35 0.16 0.29
N PHE A 157 -4.61 1.13 -0.58
CA PHE A 157 -5.97 1.38 -1.09
C PHE A 157 -6.14 0.80 -2.49
N ILE A 158 -7.33 0.27 -2.80
CA ILE A 158 -7.68 -0.07 -4.19
C ILE A 158 -8.32 1.16 -4.81
N LEU A 159 -7.65 1.75 -5.80
CA LEU A 159 -8.09 2.99 -6.41
C LEU A 159 -9.22 2.77 -7.42
N ALA A 160 -9.10 1.73 -8.24
CA ALA A 160 -10.07 1.43 -9.31
C ALA A 160 -11.43 1.00 -8.74
N ARG A 161 -12.51 1.50 -9.35
CA ARG A 161 -13.90 1.18 -9.03
C ARG A 161 -14.66 0.72 -10.28
N PRO A 162 -15.72 -0.11 -10.13
CA PRO A 162 -16.62 -0.40 -11.24
C PRO A 162 -17.18 0.89 -11.84
N GLY A 163 -17.04 1.05 -13.16
CA GLY A 163 -17.52 2.23 -13.89
C GLY A 163 -16.46 3.29 -14.19
N ASP A 164 -15.22 3.15 -13.68
CA ASP A 164 -14.12 4.03 -14.06
C ASP A 164 -13.86 3.95 -15.58
N VAL A 165 -13.67 5.11 -16.23
CA VAL A 165 -13.34 5.19 -17.67
C VAL A 165 -11.96 4.60 -17.93
N LEU A 166 -10.98 4.94 -17.09
CA LEU A 166 -9.65 4.36 -17.07
C LEU A 166 -9.38 3.75 -15.69
N ALA A 167 -9.08 2.46 -15.66
CA ALA A 167 -8.65 1.81 -14.43
C ALA A 167 -7.23 2.26 -14.05
N SER A 168 -7.06 2.70 -12.80
CA SER A 168 -5.74 2.95 -12.23
C SER A 168 -4.88 1.69 -12.25
N THR A 169 -3.58 1.81 -12.55
CA THR A 169 -2.65 0.68 -12.37
C THR A 169 -1.82 0.86 -11.12
N GLN A 170 -1.86 -0.10 -10.20
CA GLN A 170 -1.07 -0.08 -8.97
C GLN A 170 -0.03 -1.20 -9.01
N LEU A 171 1.23 -0.86 -8.80
CA LEU A 171 2.37 -1.77 -8.77
C LEU A 171 2.88 -1.89 -7.34
N GLN A 172 3.17 -3.10 -6.89
CA GLN A 172 3.73 -3.36 -5.58
C GLN A 172 5.21 -3.72 -5.66
N ILE A 173 6.03 -3.09 -4.80
CA ILE A 173 7.45 -3.41 -4.67
C ILE A 173 7.65 -4.88 -4.26
N GLY A 174 8.62 -5.52 -4.91
CA GLY A 174 9.00 -6.90 -4.73
C GLY A 174 7.97 -7.93 -5.24
N ARG A 175 6.82 -7.50 -5.77
CA ARG A 175 5.83 -8.38 -6.43
C ARG A 175 5.75 -8.07 -7.93
N ASP A 176 5.55 -6.80 -8.27
CA ASP A 176 5.31 -6.36 -9.64
C ASP A 176 6.53 -5.64 -10.24
N VAL A 177 7.32 -4.95 -9.40
CA VAL A 177 8.58 -4.27 -9.75
C VAL A 177 9.60 -4.41 -8.63
N ALA A 178 10.90 -4.33 -8.92
CA ALA A 178 11.92 -4.55 -7.90
C ALA A 178 12.09 -3.39 -6.92
N ASN A 179 11.98 -2.15 -7.40
CA ASN A 179 12.10 -0.93 -6.61
C ASN A 179 11.35 0.24 -7.26
N TYR A 180 11.26 1.38 -6.55
CA TYR A 180 10.51 2.55 -7.00
C TYR A 180 11.09 3.18 -8.27
N ALA A 181 12.42 3.34 -8.36
CA ALA A 181 13.08 3.94 -9.52
C ALA A 181 12.82 3.15 -10.81
N GLU A 182 12.86 1.82 -10.75
CA GLU A 182 12.49 0.95 -11.87
C GLU A 182 11.01 1.08 -12.22
N GLY A 183 10.12 1.14 -11.22
CA GLY A 183 8.69 1.38 -11.42
C GLY A 183 8.42 2.69 -12.18
N ILE A 184 9.05 3.80 -11.76
CA ILE A 184 8.90 5.11 -12.42
C ILE A 184 9.37 5.02 -13.88
N ARG A 185 10.53 4.42 -14.14
CA ARG A 185 11.05 4.25 -15.51
C ARG A 185 10.14 3.38 -16.38
N ALA A 186 9.53 2.34 -15.81
CA ALA A 186 8.56 1.51 -16.50
C ALA A 186 7.29 2.31 -16.84
N ASP A 187 6.83 3.15 -15.92
CA ASP A 187 5.65 3.99 -16.09
C ASP A 187 5.82 5.06 -17.17
N LEU A 188 7.02 5.60 -17.39
CA LEU A 188 7.28 6.53 -18.50
C LEU A 188 6.89 5.97 -19.88
N ARG A 189 6.90 4.64 -20.06
CA ARG A 189 6.49 3.98 -21.31
C ARG A 189 4.99 3.78 -21.44
N ARG A 190 4.24 4.08 -20.37
CA ARG A 190 2.79 3.89 -20.28
C ARG A 190 2.02 5.19 -20.51
N ALA A 191 2.72 6.31 -20.68
CA ALA A 191 2.15 7.65 -20.81
C ALA A 191 1.11 7.99 -19.70
N PRO A 192 1.44 7.83 -18.41
CA PRO A 192 0.55 8.22 -17.32
C PRO A 192 0.48 9.76 -17.21
N SER A 193 -0.67 10.26 -16.77
CA SER A 193 -0.83 11.66 -16.36
C SER A 193 -0.24 11.86 -14.96
N ILE A 194 -0.48 10.89 -14.06
CA ILE A 194 -0.03 10.91 -12.67
C ILE A 194 0.74 9.63 -12.36
N ILE A 195 1.94 9.78 -11.81
CA ILE A 195 2.76 8.71 -11.25
C ILE A 195 2.79 8.88 -9.72
N GLY A 196 2.07 8.00 -9.02
CA GLY A 196 2.12 7.89 -7.58
C GLY A 196 3.32 7.08 -7.12
N VAL A 197 4.07 7.60 -6.16
CA VAL A 197 5.22 6.92 -5.56
C VAL A 197 4.95 6.83 -4.06
N GLY A 198 4.92 5.61 -3.51
CA GLY A 198 4.53 5.37 -2.13
C GLY A 198 5.34 6.22 -1.15
N GLU A 199 6.66 6.13 -1.22
CA GLU A 199 7.56 6.97 -0.43
C GLU A 199 8.91 7.14 -1.11
N MET A 200 9.43 8.37 -1.16
CA MET A 200 10.76 8.66 -1.67
C MET A 200 11.76 8.70 -0.52
N ARG A 201 12.71 7.76 -0.50
CA ARG A 201 13.73 7.67 0.56
C ARG A 201 15.15 7.75 0.04
N ASP A 202 15.37 7.36 -1.21
CA ASP A 202 16.68 7.28 -1.83
C ASP A 202 16.82 8.23 -3.02
N LEU A 203 18.07 8.63 -3.27
CA LEU A 203 18.42 9.57 -4.34
C LEU A 203 17.98 9.08 -5.73
N GLU A 204 18.04 7.77 -5.98
CA GLU A 204 17.71 7.22 -7.29
C GLU A 204 16.22 7.42 -7.61
N THR A 205 15.36 7.16 -6.64
CA THR A 205 13.91 7.35 -6.76
C THR A 205 13.57 8.83 -6.94
N PHE A 206 14.18 9.72 -6.17
CA PHE A 206 14.00 11.16 -6.33
C PHE A 206 14.43 11.63 -7.73
N GLN A 207 15.60 11.22 -8.20
CA GLN A 207 16.09 11.57 -9.54
C GLN A 207 15.14 11.08 -10.63
N ALA A 208 14.66 9.84 -10.53
CA ALA A 208 13.71 9.28 -11.49
C ALA A 208 12.41 10.10 -11.56
N ALA A 209 11.85 10.49 -10.41
CA ALA A 209 10.63 11.28 -10.35
C ALA A 209 10.81 12.73 -10.84
N VAL A 210 11.94 13.37 -10.51
CA VAL A 210 12.25 14.71 -11.03
C VAL A 210 12.36 14.67 -12.56
N LEU A 211 13.06 13.68 -13.11
CA LEU A 211 13.16 13.49 -14.56
C LEU A 211 11.78 13.24 -15.19
N ALA A 212 10.94 12.41 -14.58
CA ALA A 212 9.57 12.20 -15.03
C ALA A 212 8.75 13.50 -15.01
N GLY A 213 8.94 14.32 -13.98
CA GLY A 213 8.38 15.67 -13.86
C GLY A 213 8.76 16.59 -15.01
N GLN A 214 10.05 16.62 -15.33
CA GLN A 214 10.61 17.46 -16.40
C GLN A 214 10.09 17.09 -17.80
N VAL A 215 9.76 15.82 -18.04
CA VAL A 215 9.22 15.36 -19.33
C VAL A 215 7.70 15.36 -19.39
N GLY A 216 7.02 15.99 -18.40
CA GLY A 216 5.60 16.30 -18.49
C GLY A 216 4.65 15.42 -17.68
N HIS A 217 5.16 14.57 -16.77
CA HIS A 217 4.32 13.79 -15.86
C HIS A 217 4.17 14.49 -14.51
N PHE A 218 3.02 14.35 -13.84
CA PHE A 218 2.90 14.74 -12.44
C PHE A 218 3.28 13.56 -11.53
N ASN A 219 4.26 13.76 -10.66
CA ASN A 219 4.67 12.76 -9.68
C ASN A 219 4.14 13.17 -8.31
N LEU A 220 3.39 12.30 -7.64
CA LEU A 220 2.92 12.53 -6.27
C LEU A 220 3.55 11.50 -5.35
N SER A 221 4.28 11.96 -4.33
CA SER A 221 4.94 11.08 -3.38
C SER A 221 4.72 11.50 -1.94
N THR A 222 4.96 10.57 -1.02
CA THR A 222 5.05 10.88 0.40
C THR A 222 6.50 10.97 0.87
N LEU A 223 6.73 11.74 1.95
CA LEU A 223 8.01 11.86 2.65
C LEU A 223 7.83 11.74 4.15
N HIS A 224 8.79 11.11 4.81
CA HIS A 224 8.88 11.08 6.27
C HIS A 224 9.68 12.28 6.79
N ILE A 225 8.99 13.40 6.99
CA ILE A 225 9.55 14.68 7.47
C ILE A 225 8.66 15.28 8.56
N HIS A 226 9.21 16.14 9.41
CA HIS A 226 8.45 16.88 10.42
C HIS A 226 7.96 18.23 9.93
N SER A 227 8.63 18.83 8.94
CA SER A 227 8.22 20.11 8.36
C SER A 227 8.72 20.27 6.93
N PRO A 228 8.09 21.12 6.11
CA PRO A 228 8.58 21.42 4.76
C PRO A 228 10.01 21.98 4.72
N GLY A 229 10.46 22.71 5.75
CA GLY A 229 11.83 23.25 5.80
C GLY A 229 12.91 22.20 6.07
N GLU A 230 12.52 20.98 6.44
CA GLU A 230 13.42 19.83 6.61
C GLU A 230 13.60 19.03 5.32
N ALA A 231 12.65 19.14 4.38
CA ALA A 231 12.63 18.43 3.10
C ALA A 231 13.61 19.02 2.09
#